data_AF-T1C3Y0-F1
#
_entry.id   AF-T1C3Y0-F1
#
_cell.length_a   1.000
_cell.length_b   1.000
_cell.length_c   1.000
_cell.angle_alpha   90.00
_cell.angle_beta   90.00
_cell.angle_gamma   90.00
#
_symmetry.space_group_name_H-M   'P 1'
#
loop_
_entity.id
_entity.type
_entity.pdbx_description
1 polymer ?
#
loop_
_entity_poly.entity_id
_entity_poly.type
_entity_poly.pdbx_seq_one_letter_code
_entity_poly.pdbx_strand_id
1 'polypeptide(L)'
;MDAQGAKMSKSKGNVSYPEEIILKFGADSLRFWASTYSMGEDARLREHELTRGRRTVIKLFNASKLVSSFNPSNTSGVALNHNVWILQKLNKTISVVSSLMDQFEIAKGRLELDKFFWEIFCDDYLEICKGVISSSNFNAEEVK
;
A
#
# COMPACT_ATOMS: atom_id res chain seq x y z
N MET A 1 21.73 -9.18 4.76
CA MET A 1 23.00 -8.45 4.59
C MET A 1 22.83 -7.02 5.09
N ASP A 2 23.92 -6.37 5.48
CA ASP A 2 23.91 -4.92 5.71
C ASP A 2 23.63 -4.14 4.40
N ALA A 3 23.55 -2.82 4.49
CA ALA A 3 23.25 -1.97 3.34
C ALA A 3 24.29 -2.10 2.22
N GLN A 4 25.54 -2.42 2.56
CA GLN A 4 26.68 -2.59 1.66
C GLN A 4 26.76 -4.01 1.05
N GLY A 5 25.93 -4.95 1.51
CA GLY A 5 25.92 -6.33 1.03
C GLY A 5 26.85 -7.27 1.79
N ALA A 6 27.45 -6.85 2.90
CA ALA A 6 28.21 -7.74 3.74
C ALA A 6 27.29 -8.54 4.69
N LYS A 7 27.75 -9.73 5.09
CA LYS A 7 27.11 -10.52 6.14
C LYS A 7 27.05 -9.70 7.43
N MET A 8 25.87 -9.59 8.03
CA MET A 8 25.70 -9.01 9.36
C MET A 8 26.24 -9.99 10.40
N SER A 9 27.18 -9.56 11.23
CA SER A 9 27.68 -10.36 12.36
C SER A 9 28.13 -9.49 13.53
N LYS A 10 27.93 -9.98 14.77
CA LYS A 10 28.35 -9.27 15.99
C LYS A 10 29.85 -8.94 15.96
N SER A 11 30.67 -9.89 15.48
CA SER A 11 32.12 -9.72 15.34
C SER A 11 32.54 -8.61 14.36
N LYS A 12 31.71 -8.28 13.36
CA LYS A 12 31.98 -7.23 12.38
C LYS A 12 31.40 -5.87 12.79
N GLY A 13 30.61 -5.82 13.86
CA GLY A 13 29.96 -4.60 14.34
C GLY A 13 28.89 -4.02 13.40
N ASN A 14 28.50 -4.73 12.34
CA ASN A 14 27.55 -4.28 11.33
C ASN A 14 26.14 -4.89 11.51
N VAL A 15 25.77 -5.23 12.74
CA VAL A 15 24.45 -5.78 13.05
C VAL A 15 23.47 -4.63 13.18
N SER A 16 22.39 -4.66 12.38
CA SER A 16 21.22 -3.82 12.61
C SER A 16 20.21 -4.56 13.46
N TYR A 17 19.86 -4.00 14.61
CA TYR A 17 18.93 -4.63 15.55
C TYR A 17 17.46 -4.34 15.15
N PRO A 18 16.58 -5.35 15.14
CA PRO A 18 15.17 -5.15 14.81
C PRO A 18 14.48 -4.11 15.70
N GLU A 19 14.82 -4.04 16.98
CA GLU A 19 14.22 -3.12 17.94
C GLU A 19 14.46 -1.65 17.54
N GLU A 20 15.69 -1.34 17.11
CA GLU A 20 16.07 0.00 16.64
C GLU A 20 15.31 0.38 15.36
N ILE A 21 15.17 -0.57 14.43
CA ILE A 21 14.45 -0.37 13.17
C ILE A 21 12.96 -0.15 13.46
N ILE A 22 12.37 -0.94 14.35
CA ILE A 22 10.96 -0.80 14.75
C ILE A 22 10.71 0.55 15.40
N LEU A 23 11.59 0.98 16.31
CA LEU A 23 11.50 2.31 16.94
C LEU A 23 11.57 3.44 15.91
N LYS A 24 12.45 3.34 14.91
CA LYS A 24 12.64 4.40 13.91
C LYS A 24 11.56 4.41 12.82
N PHE A 25 11.16 3.24 12.31
CA PHE A 25 10.31 3.13 11.12
C PHE A 25 8.94 2.52 11.39
N GLY A 26 8.78 1.74 12.45
CA GLY A 26 7.59 0.95 12.75
C GLY A 26 7.73 -0.53 12.34
N ALA A 27 6.98 -1.40 13.02
CA ALA A 27 7.03 -2.84 12.76
C ALA A 27 6.55 -3.22 11.36
N ASP A 28 5.53 -2.54 10.84
CA ASP A 28 5.00 -2.83 9.51
C ASP A 28 5.98 -2.40 8.40
N SER A 29 6.78 -1.37 8.63
CA SER A 29 7.86 -0.97 7.72
C SER A 29 8.93 -2.06 7.62
N LEU A 30 9.27 -2.71 8.73
CA LEU A 30 10.20 -3.85 8.75
C LEU A 30 9.61 -5.07 8.05
N ARG A 31 8.32 -5.38 8.27
CA ARG A 31 7.61 -6.47 7.58
C ARG A 31 7.50 -6.21 6.07
N PHE A 32 7.25 -4.96 5.69
CA PHE A 32 7.22 -4.53 4.30
C PHE A 32 8.57 -4.81 3.64
N TRP A 33 9.67 -4.37 4.25
CA TRP A 33 11.02 -4.67 3.77
C TRP A 33 11.29 -6.18 3.66
N ALA A 34 10.87 -6.97 4.66
CA ALA A 34 11.06 -8.41 4.64
C ALA A 34 10.31 -9.08 3.48
N SER A 35 9.16 -8.53 3.07
CA SER A 35 8.42 -9.01 1.91
C SER A 35 9.10 -8.69 0.58
N THR A 36 10.03 -7.73 0.52
CA THR A 36 10.66 -7.23 -0.73
C THR A 36 11.40 -8.30 -1.52
N TYR A 37 11.96 -9.30 -0.85
CA TYR A 37 12.88 -10.26 -1.44
C TYR A 37 12.20 -11.59 -1.71
N SER A 38 12.54 -12.18 -2.85
CA SER A 38 12.08 -13.52 -3.22
C SER A 38 12.87 -14.58 -2.44
N MET A 39 12.33 -15.81 -2.39
CA MET A 39 13.07 -16.91 -1.78
C MET A 39 14.40 -17.14 -2.50
N GLY A 40 15.48 -17.25 -1.73
CA GLY A 40 16.83 -17.45 -2.25
C GLY A 40 17.57 -16.15 -2.63
N GLU A 41 16.92 -15.00 -2.57
CA GLU A 41 17.59 -13.71 -2.78
C GLU A 41 18.26 -13.20 -1.50
N ASP A 42 19.42 -12.57 -1.67
CA ASP A 42 20.11 -11.90 -0.59
C ASP A 42 19.38 -10.62 -0.15
N ALA A 43 18.62 -10.71 0.94
CA ALA A 43 17.93 -9.57 1.54
C ALA A 43 18.94 -8.56 2.11
N ARG A 44 19.05 -7.38 1.48
CA ARG A 44 19.89 -6.27 1.97
C ARG A 44 19.04 -5.28 2.75
N LEU A 45 19.47 -4.91 3.95
CA LEU A 45 18.74 -3.91 4.72
C LEU A 45 19.03 -2.51 4.16
N ARG A 46 18.18 -2.06 3.23
CA ARG A 46 18.27 -0.72 2.65
C ARG A 46 17.24 0.20 3.29
N GLU A 47 17.69 1.33 3.83
CA GLU A 47 16.82 2.29 4.53
C GLU A 47 15.69 2.85 3.64
N HIS A 48 15.90 2.92 2.32
CA HIS A 48 14.85 3.37 1.39
C HIS A 48 13.65 2.42 1.37
N GLU A 49 13.84 1.11 1.51
CA GLU A 49 12.75 0.13 1.54
C GLU A 49 11.94 0.24 2.83
N LEU A 50 12.62 0.47 3.97
CA LEU A 50 11.97 0.77 5.24
C LEU A 50 11.17 2.07 5.17
N THR A 51 11.73 3.09 4.54
CA THR A 51 11.06 4.38 4.31
C THR A 51 9.83 4.20 3.41
N ARG A 52 9.94 3.39 2.35
CA ARG A 52 8.82 3.05 1.47
C ARG A 52 7.72 2.33 2.26
N GLY A 53 8.05 1.33 3.06
CA GLY A 53 7.08 0.64 3.93
C GLY A 53 6.34 1.60 4.86
N ARG A 54 7.06 2.52 5.52
CA ARG A 54 6.46 3.56 6.36
C ARG A 54 5.50 4.46 5.59
N ARG A 55 5.89 4.90 4.39
CA ARG A 55 5.04 5.71 3.51
C ARG A 55 3.77 4.97 3.09
N THR A 56 3.87 3.68 2.78
CA THR A 56 2.71 2.83 2.48
C THR A 56 1.72 2.78 3.64
N VAL A 57 2.18 2.57 4.86
CA VAL A 57 1.31 2.56 6.06
C VAL A 57 0.65 3.92 6.28
N ILE A 58 1.39 5.02 6.13
CA ILE A 58 0.84 6.38 6.25
C ILE A 58 -0.22 6.63 5.15
N LYS A 59 0.06 6.24 3.90
CA LYS A 59 -0.88 6.39 2.78
C LYS A 59 -2.14 5.56 3.01
N LEU A 60 -2.02 4.34 3.53
CA LEU A 60 -3.15 3.48 3.90
C LEU A 60 -4.03 4.13 4.97
N PHE A 61 -3.42 4.67 6.03
CA PHE A 61 -4.15 5.40 7.06
C PHE A 61 -4.89 6.62 6.50
N ASN A 62 -4.21 7.43 5.67
CA ASN A 62 -4.82 8.61 5.04
C ASN A 62 -5.95 8.25 4.09
N ALA A 63 -5.79 7.18 3.29
CA ALA A 63 -6.82 6.67 2.39
C ALA A 63 -8.04 6.19 3.18
N SER A 64 -7.82 5.42 4.26
CA SER A 64 -8.90 4.97 5.14
C SER A 64 -9.65 6.14 5.76
N LYS A 65 -8.95 7.15 6.27
CA LYS A 65 -9.57 8.36 6.83
C LYS A 65 -10.41 9.12 5.81
N LEU A 66 -9.93 9.24 4.57
CA LEU A 66 -10.69 9.85 3.48
C LEU A 66 -11.97 9.06 3.21
N VAL A 67 -11.89 7.74 3.05
CA VAL A 67 -13.07 6.89 2.81
C VAL A 67 -14.06 6.99 3.97
N SER A 68 -13.60 7.03 5.22
CA SER A 68 -14.46 7.23 6.40
C SER A 68 -15.12 8.61 6.46
N SER A 69 -14.58 9.61 5.77
CA SER A 69 -15.23 10.92 5.66
C SER A 69 -16.41 10.93 4.68
N PHE A 70 -16.58 9.88 3.89
CA PHE A 70 -17.70 9.75 2.96
C PHE A 70 -18.98 9.38 3.71
N ASN A 71 -20.07 10.12 3.46
CA ASN A 71 -21.35 9.88 4.13
C ASN A 71 -22.10 8.72 3.45
N PRO A 72 -22.35 7.58 4.13
CA PRO A 72 -22.96 6.40 3.54
C PRO A 72 -24.44 6.57 3.19
N SER A 73 -25.07 7.70 3.54
CA SER A 73 -26.49 7.95 3.26
C SER A 73 -26.78 8.41 1.82
N ASN A 74 -25.76 8.70 1.01
CA ASN A 74 -25.85 9.04 -0.42
C ASN A 74 -25.44 7.86 -1.34
N THR A 75 -25.83 6.62 -1.01
CA THR A 75 -25.49 5.44 -1.81
C THR A 75 -26.45 5.24 -2.99
N SER A 76 -26.50 6.22 -3.89
CA SER A 76 -27.07 6.02 -5.23
C SER A 76 -26.07 5.28 -6.10
N GLY A 77 -26.01 3.95 -5.95
CA GLY A 77 -25.62 3.01 -7.00
C GLY A 77 -24.13 2.60 -7.09
N VAL A 78 -23.87 1.34 -6.74
CA VAL A 78 -22.74 0.53 -7.24
C VAL A 78 -22.66 0.54 -8.79
N ALA A 79 -23.75 0.94 -9.47
CA ALA A 79 -23.91 0.94 -10.93
C ALA A 79 -23.10 2.02 -11.70
N LEU A 80 -22.35 2.90 -11.03
CA LEU A 80 -21.47 3.83 -11.73
C LEU A 80 -20.30 3.07 -12.39
N ASN A 81 -19.99 3.39 -13.65
CA ASN A 81 -18.97 2.69 -14.45
C ASN A 81 -17.59 2.64 -13.74
N HIS A 82 -17.20 3.68 -13.00
CA HIS A 82 -15.94 3.70 -12.25
C HIS A 82 -15.94 2.75 -11.04
N ASN A 83 -17.09 2.55 -10.39
CA ASN A 83 -17.24 1.60 -9.28
C ASN A 83 -17.14 0.16 -9.79
N VAL A 84 -17.76 -0.13 -10.94
CA VAL A 84 -17.64 -1.45 -11.60
C VAL A 84 -16.18 -1.70 -12.02
N TRP A 85 -15.52 -0.69 -12.61
CA TRP A 85 -14.13 -0.79 -13.04
C TRP A 85 -13.18 -1.11 -11.89
N ILE A 86 -13.26 -0.38 -10.76
CA ILE A 86 -12.36 -0.64 -9.62
C ILE A 86 -12.60 -2.03 -9.02
N LEU A 87 -13.85 -2.50 -8.96
CA LEU A 87 -14.18 -3.84 -8.47
C LEU A 87 -13.63 -4.93 -9.39
N GLN A 88 -13.69 -4.74 -10.71
CA GLN A 88 -13.06 -5.66 -11.65
C GLN A 88 -11.54 -5.70 -11.48
N LYS A 89 -10.89 -4.53 -11.30
CA LYS A 89 -9.45 -4.46 -11.02
C LYS A 89 -9.10 -5.16 -9.71
N LEU A 90 -9.87 -4.91 -8.65
CA LEU A 90 -9.68 -5.53 -7.34
C LEU A 90 -9.80 -7.05 -7.43
N ASN A 91 -10.86 -7.57 -8.06
CA ASN A 91 -11.06 -9.01 -8.23
C ASN A 91 -9.91 -9.67 -8.99
N LYS A 92 -9.41 -9.00 -10.06
CA LYS A 92 -8.22 -9.47 -10.79
C LYS A 92 -6.99 -9.50 -9.88
N THR A 93 -6.74 -8.43 -9.12
CA THR A 93 -5.62 -8.36 -8.19
C THR A 93 -5.71 -9.44 -7.13
N ILE A 94 -6.88 -9.66 -6.52
CA ILE A 94 -7.11 -10.73 -5.53
C ILE A 94 -6.75 -12.08 -6.14
N SER A 95 -7.26 -12.40 -7.33
CA SER A 95 -6.97 -13.68 -8.00
C SER A 95 -5.46 -13.89 -8.24
N VAL A 96 -4.76 -12.86 -8.73
CA VAL A 96 -3.31 -12.92 -9.00
C VAL A 96 -2.52 -13.06 -7.70
N VAL A 97 -2.81 -12.21 -6.71
CA VAL A 97 -2.10 -12.21 -5.42
C VAL A 97 -2.33 -13.52 -4.69
N SER A 98 -3.56 -14.04 -4.63
CA SER A 98 -3.85 -15.34 -4.01
C SER A 98 -3.03 -16.46 -4.65
N SER A 99 -2.99 -16.53 -5.99
CA SER A 99 -2.19 -17.55 -6.69
C SER A 99 -0.69 -17.43 -6.40
N LEU A 100 -0.16 -16.20 -6.28
CA LEU A 100 1.25 -15.99 -5.93
C LEU A 100 1.54 -16.37 -4.47
N MET A 101 0.62 -16.06 -3.57
CA MET A 101 0.74 -16.43 -2.15
C MET A 101 0.70 -17.94 -1.96
N ASP A 102 -0.15 -18.68 -2.69
CA ASP A 102 -0.19 -20.15 -2.68
C ASP A 102 1.12 -20.79 -3.16
N GLN A 103 1.88 -20.07 -4.00
CA GLN A 103 3.20 -20.47 -4.50
C GLN A 103 4.35 -19.97 -3.63
N PHE A 104 4.06 -19.34 -2.49
CA PHE A 104 5.05 -18.68 -1.61
C PHE A 104 5.84 -17.54 -2.29
N GLU A 105 5.30 -16.97 -3.37
CA GLU A 105 5.88 -15.86 -4.15
C GLU A 105 5.49 -14.51 -3.56
N ILE A 106 5.80 -14.30 -2.27
CA ILE A 106 5.36 -13.14 -1.47
C ILE A 106 5.83 -11.81 -2.09
N ALA A 107 7.07 -11.74 -2.58
CA ALA A 107 7.62 -10.51 -3.15
C ALA A 107 6.86 -10.06 -4.40
N LYS A 108 6.50 -11.00 -5.28
CA LYS A 108 5.69 -10.75 -6.47
C LYS A 108 4.27 -10.37 -6.07
N GLY A 109 3.66 -11.10 -5.13
CA GLY A 109 2.32 -10.80 -4.61
C GLY A 109 2.22 -9.38 -4.03
N ARG A 110 3.20 -8.97 -3.22
CA ARG A 110 3.28 -7.61 -2.68
C ARG A 110 3.45 -6.56 -3.77
N LEU A 111 4.26 -6.82 -4.81
CA LEU A 111 4.43 -5.88 -5.91
C LEU A 111 3.10 -5.62 -6.66
N GLU A 112 2.33 -6.67 -6.94
CA GLU A 112 1.01 -6.55 -7.58
C GLU A 112 0.01 -5.81 -6.68
N LEU A 113 0.05 -6.08 -5.37
CA LEU A 113 -0.80 -5.39 -4.39
C LEU A 113 -0.42 -3.90 -4.26
N ASP A 114 0.87 -3.58 -4.19
CA ASP A 114 1.38 -2.21 -4.15
C ASP A 114 0.93 -1.43 -5.38
N LYS A 115 1.04 -2.04 -6.57
CA LYS A 115 0.61 -1.42 -7.83
C LYS A 115 -0.88 -1.10 -7.82
N PHE A 116 -1.71 -2.07 -7.42
CA PHE A 116 -3.14 -1.82 -7.29
C PHE A 116 -3.44 -0.71 -6.27
N PHE A 117 -2.81 -0.75 -5.10
CA PHE A 117 -3.10 0.19 -4.04
C PHE A 117 -2.69 1.63 -4.38
N TRP A 118 -1.47 1.82 -4.89
CA TRP A 118 -0.94 3.15 -5.21
C TRP A 118 -1.51 3.70 -6.51
N GLU A 119 -1.32 3.00 -7.61
CA GLU A 119 -1.67 3.54 -8.94
C GLU A 119 -3.18 3.49 -9.18
N ILE A 120 -3.81 2.34 -8.94
CA ILE A 120 -5.22 2.13 -9.34
C ILE A 120 -6.19 2.67 -8.29
N PHE A 121 -5.96 2.36 -7.01
CA PHE A 121 -6.89 2.75 -5.96
C PHE A 121 -6.66 4.19 -5.52
N CYS A 122 -5.42 4.54 -5.16
CA CYS A 122 -5.13 5.86 -4.61
C CYS A 122 -5.06 6.96 -5.68
N ASP A 123 -4.32 6.76 -6.76
CA ASP A 123 -4.07 7.84 -7.74
C ASP A 123 -5.23 7.97 -8.75
N ASP A 124 -5.86 6.87 -9.17
CA ASP A 124 -7.03 6.93 -10.05
C ASP A 124 -8.35 7.02 -9.27
N TYR A 125 -8.72 5.96 -8.52
CA TYR A 125 -10.08 5.84 -7.99
C TYR A 125 -10.42 6.85 -6.90
N LEU A 126 -9.54 7.06 -5.91
CA LEU A 126 -9.80 8.06 -4.86
C LEU A 126 -9.82 9.49 -5.41
N GLU A 127 -9.04 9.81 -6.45
CA GLU A 127 -9.10 11.13 -7.09
C GLU A 127 -10.43 11.32 -7.85
N ILE A 128 -10.95 10.29 -8.52
CA ILE A 128 -12.30 10.31 -9.10
C ILE A 128 -13.35 10.57 -8.00
N CYS A 129 -13.27 9.85 -6.87
CA CYS A 129 -14.21 10.03 -5.76
C CYS A 129 -14.17 11.46 -5.20
N LYS A 130 -12.98 12.06 -5.05
CA LYS A 130 -12.85 13.46 -4.61
C LYS A 130 -13.51 14.43 -5.59
N GLY A 131 -13.36 14.20 -6.90
CA GLY A 131 -14.00 15.00 -7.94
C GLY A 131 -15.53 14.99 -7.84
N VAL A 132 -16.13 13.81 -7.65
CA VAL A 132 -17.58 13.64 -7.48
C VAL A 132 -18.10 14.34 -6.22
N ILE A 133 -17.34 14.30 -5.12
CA ILE A 133 -17.74 14.96 -3.87
C ILE A 133 -17.67 16.48 -4.02
N SER A 134 -16.59 16.99 -4.62
CA SER A 134 -16.45 18.42 -4.88
C SER A 134 -17.65 18.94 -5.70
N SER A 135 -18.00 18.26 -6.81
CA SER A 135 -19.14 18.66 -7.64
C SER A 135 -20.50 18.53 -6.94
N SER A 136 -20.66 17.54 -6.05
CA SER A 136 -21.88 17.39 -5.25
C SER A 136 -22.06 18.52 -4.23
N ASN A 137 -20.97 19.01 -3.65
CA ASN A 137 -20.98 20.15 -2.73
C ASN A 137 -21.19 21.49 -3.46
N PHE A 138 -20.73 21.63 -4.71
CA PHE A 138 -20.95 22.83 -5.53
C PHE A 138 -22.45 23.08 -5.84
N ASN A 139 -23.27 22.03 -5.91
CA ASN A 139 -24.72 22.17 -6.15
C ASN A 139 -25.53 22.65 -4.92
N ALA A 140 -24.91 22.81 -3.75
CA ALA A 140 -25.62 23.17 -2.51
C ALA A 140 -25.63 24.67 -2.18
N GLU A 141 -24.83 25.51 -2.87
CA GLU A 141 -24.69 26.94 -2.53
C GLU A 141 -24.99 27.95 -3.66
N GLU A 142 -25.26 27.51 -4.90
CA GLU A 142 -25.54 28.43 -6.03
C GLU A 142 -27.05 28.67 -6.31
N VAL A 143 -27.88 28.74 -5.27
CA VAL A 143 -29.19 29.40 -5.36
C VAL A 143 -29.43 30.23 -4.11
N LYS A 144 -28.91 31.47 -4.12
CA LYS A 144 -29.44 32.59 -3.33
C LYS A 144 -29.54 33.82 -4.21
#